data_AF-A0A4Y2DY83-F1
#
_entry.id   AF-A0A4Y2DY83-F1
#
_cell.length_a   1.000
_cell.length_b   1.000
_cell.length_c   1.000
_cell.angle_alpha   90.00
_cell.angle_beta   90.00
_cell.angle_gamma   90.00
#
_symmetry.space_group_name_H-M   'P 1'
#
loop_
_entity.id
_entity.type
_entity.pdbx_description
1 polymer ?
#
loop_
_entity_poly.entity_id
_entity_poly.type
_entity_poly.pdbx_seq_one_letter_code
_entity_poly.pdbx_strand_id
1 'polypeptide(L)'
;MTVNTRSRRQGLSCPRVIKEKGRRRLSRLVKQNWRQTVAQLTAQYNAGPSASVSEHTVQRTLLYMGLCSRRPTHVPLLTKRHRQLRLRVRRLPGEQLLPSCTAGHTQAGGGGIMLWKTFSWAALGPVVVAEQTMKAANYLNIIADQLHPYMAFVFPTRNGIFQQDNAPCHKARIVLKWFEEHTDEFHLMS
;
A
#
# COMPACT_ATOMS: atom_id res chain seq x y z
N MET A 1 -69.03 8.17 4.76
CA MET A 1 -67.87 7.82 5.61
C MET A 1 -67.73 6.30 5.62
N THR A 2 -66.77 5.74 4.89
CA THR A 2 -66.49 4.29 4.88
C THR A 2 -65.04 4.09 5.29
N VAL A 3 -64.84 3.54 6.49
CA VAL A 3 -63.51 3.27 7.04
C VAL A 3 -63.02 1.96 6.44
N ASN A 4 -62.03 2.04 5.55
CA ASN A 4 -61.40 0.88 4.94
C ASN A 4 -60.32 0.32 5.89
N THR A 5 -60.65 -0.69 6.68
CA THR A 5 -59.67 -1.45 7.47
C THR A 5 -58.90 -2.41 6.57
N ARG A 6 -57.83 -1.93 5.92
CA ARG A 6 -56.82 -2.81 5.32
C ARG A 6 -55.74 -3.12 6.34
N SER A 7 -55.87 -4.27 7.02
CA SER A 7 -54.77 -4.83 7.78
C SER A 7 -53.63 -5.20 6.83
N ARG A 8 -52.52 -4.46 6.93
CA ARG A 8 -51.25 -4.82 6.27
C ARG A 8 -50.70 -6.05 6.99
N ARG A 9 -50.94 -7.25 6.44
CA ARG A 9 -50.17 -8.44 6.79
C ARG A 9 -48.71 -8.18 6.44
N GLN A 10 -47.88 -7.87 7.44
CA GLN A 10 -46.43 -7.86 7.28
C GLN A 10 -46.00 -9.29 6.93
N GLY A 11 -45.28 -9.43 5.81
CA GLY A 11 -44.94 -10.71 5.21
C GLY A 11 -44.21 -11.67 6.16
N LEU A 12 -44.58 -12.94 6.07
CA LEU A 12 -44.01 -14.08 6.77
C LEU A 12 -42.60 -14.36 6.24
N SER A 13 -41.56 -13.75 6.80
CA SER A 13 -40.19 -14.23 6.61
C SER A 13 -39.93 -15.42 7.52
N CYS A 14 -39.43 -16.54 6.99
CA CYS A 14 -39.01 -17.69 7.80
C CYS A 14 -38.03 -17.25 8.89
N PRO A 15 -38.22 -17.66 10.17
CA PRO A 15 -37.32 -17.29 11.25
C PRO A 15 -35.88 -17.71 10.94
N ARG A 16 -34.93 -16.80 11.09
CA ARG A 16 -33.51 -17.12 10.88
C ARG A 16 -32.99 -18.01 12.01
N VAL A 17 -32.22 -19.04 11.64
CA VAL A 17 -31.56 -19.97 12.57
C VAL A 17 -30.67 -19.23 13.58
N ILE A 18 -29.93 -18.21 13.13
CA ILE A 18 -29.10 -17.37 14.00
C ILE A 18 -29.85 -16.10 14.39
N LYS A 19 -30.33 -16.08 15.64
CA LYS A 19 -30.96 -14.94 16.31
C LYS A 19 -29.92 -13.90 16.77
N GLU A 20 -30.38 -12.78 17.33
CA GLU A 20 -29.53 -11.66 17.74
C GLU A 20 -28.43 -12.02 18.75
N LYS A 21 -28.73 -12.90 19.72
CA LYS A 21 -27.73 -13.42 20.67
C LYS A 21 -26.61 -14.19 19.95
N GLY A 22 -26.97 -14.96 18.92
CA GLY A 22 -26.03 -15.69 18.07
C GLY A 22 -25.16 -14.76 17.22
N ARG A 23 -25.75 -13.70 16.66
CA ARG A 23 -25.01 -12.64 15.92
C ARG A 23 -23.99 -11.93 16.79
N ARG A 24 -24.37 -11.55 18.02
CA ARG A 24 -23.44 -10.95 19.01
C ARG A 24 -22.29 -11.89 19.37
N ARG A 25 -22.55 -13.20 19.47
CA ARG A 25 -21.50 -14.20 19.71
C ARG A 25 -20.57 -14.32 18.49
N LEU A 26 -21.10 -14.44 17.28
CA LEU A 26 -20.29 -14.47 16.04
C LEU A 26 -19.42 -13.21 15.92
N SER A 27 -19.96 -12.03 16.20
CA SER A 27 -19.19 -10.78 16.19
C SER A 27 -17.99 -10.82 17.15
N ARG A 28 -18.18 -11.35 18.36
CA ARG A 28 -17.09 -11.49 19.35
C ARG A 28 -16.01 -12.45 18.88
N LEU A 29 -16.39 -13.62 18.34
CA LEU A 29 -15.43 -14.61 17.83
C LEU A 29 -14.58 -14.02 16.69
N VAL A 30 -15.21 -13.30 15.75
CA VAL A 30 -14.49 -12.63 14.66
C VAL A 30 -13.53 -11.56 15.19
N LYS A 31 -13.91 -10.79 16.21
CA LYS A 31 -13.03 -9.77 16.82
C LYS A 31 -11.83 -10.37 17.56
N GLN A 32 -12.00 -11.53 18.20
CA GLN A 32 -10.91 -12.22 18.90
C GLN A 32 -9.84 -12.73 17.94
N ASN A 33 -10.26 -13.29 16.81
CA ASN A 33 -9.35 -13.73 15.76
C ASN A 33 -9.96 -13.48 14.38
N TRP A 34 -9.66 -12.32 13.79
CA TRP A 34 -10.19 -11.93 12.49
C TRP A 34 -9.56 -12.68 11.31
N ARG A 35 -8.53 -13.51 11.56
CA ARG A 35 -7.81 -14.30 10.55
C ARG A 35 -8.30 -15.74 10.40
N GLN A 36 -9.18 -16.20 11.28
CA GLN A 36 -9.68 -17.58 11.25
C GLN A 36 -10.62 -17.84 10.07
N THR A 37 -10.68 -19.09 9.61
CA THR A 37 -11.56 -19.50 8.50
C THR A 37 -13.01 -19.66 8.96
N VAL A 38 -13.96 -19.70 8.01
CA VAL A 38 -15.38 -19.94 8.31
C VAL A 38 -15.57 -21.30 8.98
N ALA A 39 -14.84 -22.33 8.58
CA ALA A 39 -14.87 -23.66 9.22
C ALA A 39 -14.44 -23.60 10.69
N GLN A 40 -13.30 -22.98 10.98
CA GLN A 40 -12.80 -22.80 12.35
C GLN A 40 -13.76 -21.98 13.21
N LEU A 41 -14.29 -20.88 12.66
CA LEU A 41 -15.29 -20.05 13.31
C LEU A 41 -16.57 -20.83 13.62
N THR A 42 -17.00 -21.70 12.70
CA THR A 42 -18.20 -22.53 12.83
C THR A 42 -18.01 -23.60 13.90
N ALA A 43 -16.87 -24.28 13.92
CA ALA A 43 -16.52 -25.23 14.97
C ALA A 43 -16.53 -24.56 16.36
N GLN A 44 -15.92 -23.37 16.50
CA GLN A 44 -15.93 -22.60 17.75
C GLN A 44 -17.34 -22.12 18.15
N TYR A 45 -18.17 -21.76 17.18
CA TYR A 45 -19.56 -21.40 17.44
C TYR A 45 -20.38 -22.61 17.91
N ASN A 46 -20.21 -23.76 17.27
CA ASN A 46 -20.95 -24.98 17.62
C ASN A 46 -20.49 -25.62 18.93
N ALA A 47 -19.27 -25.34 19.39
CA ALA A 47 -18.77 -25.76 20.70
C ALA A 47 -19.45 -25.04 21.90
N GLY A 48 -20.45 -24.18 21.67
CA GLY A 48 -21.19 -23.50 22.73
C GLY A 48 -22.61 -24.03 22.89
N PRO A 49 -23.39 -23.46 23.82
CA PRO A 49 -24.72 -23.97 24.19
C PRO A 49 -25.83 -23.68 23.15
N SER A 50 -25.46 -23.20 21.96
CA SER A 50 -26.41 -22.87 20.90
C SER A 50 -26.62 -24.07 19.98
N ALA A 51 -27.77 -24.11 19.30
CA ALA A 51 -27.99 -25.06 18.21
C ALA A 51 -26.83 -25.02 17.19
N SER A 52 -26.39 -26.22 16.79
CA SER A 52 -25.35 -26.38 15.78
C SER A 52 -25.82 -25.75 14.46
N VAL A 53 -24.92 -25.02 13.81
CA VAL A 53 -25.17 -24.37 12.53
C VAL A 53 -24.14 -24.81 11.50
N SER A 54 -24.57 -24.86 10.24
CA SER A 54 -23.66 -25.12 9.13
C SER A 54 -22.78 -23.91 8.83
N GLU A 55 -21.63 -24.16 8.20
CA GLU A 55 -20.70 -23.11 7.76
C GLU A 55 -21.38 -22.09 6.84
N HIS A 56 -22.23 -22.58 5.93
CA HIS A 56 -23.00 -21.74 5.02
C HIS A 56 -23.93 -20.76 5.77
N THR A 57 -24.54 -21.21 6.88
CA THR A 57 -25.39 -20.36 7.72
C THR A 57 -24.58 -19.27 8.42
N VAL A 58 -23.39 -19.62 8.89
CA VAL A 58 -22.44 -18.67 9.49
C VAL A 58 -21.98 -17.64 8.46
N GLN A 59 -21.57 -18.09 7.27
CA GLN A 59 -21.14 -17.22 6.17
C GLN A 59 -22.23 -16.23 5.74
N ARG A 60 -23.46 -16.71 5.50
CA ARG A 60 -24.63 -15.86 5.17
C ARG A 60 -24.91 -14.83 6.25
N THR A 61 -24.74 -15.21 7.51
CA THR A 61 -24.98 -14.31 8.65
C THR A 61 -23.88 -13.24 8.76
N LEU A 62 -22.61 -13.61 8.55
CA LEU A 62 -21.50 -12.66 8.50
C LEU A 62 -21.70 -11.61 7.39
N LEU A 63 -22.08 -12.06 6.19
CA LEU A 63 -22.37 -11.15 5.07
C LEU A 63 -23.53 -10.20 5.40
N TYR A 64 -24.61 -10.70 6.02
CA TYR A 64 -25.71 -9.85 6.48
C TYR A 64 -25.28 -8.82 7.55
N MET A 65 -24.27 -9.16 8.35
CA MET A 65 -23.66 -8.24 9.33
C MET A 65 -22.61 -7.30 8.71
N GLY A 66 -22.40 -7.36 7.39
CA GLY A 66 -21.40 -6.55 6.68
C GLY A 66 -19.96 -7.02 6.83
N LEU A 67 -19.75 -8.24 7.34
CA LEU A 67 -18.42 -8.83 7.53
C LEU A 67 -18.05 -9.69 6.33
N CYS A 68 -17.00 -9.27 5.62
CA CYS A 68 -16.44 -9.97 4.48
C CYS A 68 -14.98 -10.33 4.73
N SER A 69 -14.55 -11.45 4.16
CA SER A 69 -13.12 -11.79 4.13
C SER A 69 -12.37 -10.77 3.27
N ARG A 70 -11.14 -10.47 3.68
CA ARG A 70 -10.19 -9.66 2.91
C ARG A 70 -8.83 -10.34 2.94
N ARG A 71 -8.10 -10.26 1.83
CA ARG A 71 -6.68 -10.64 1.81
C ARG A 71 -5.87 -9.45 2.32
N PRO A 72 -5.11 -9.58 3.41
CA PRO A 72 -4.17 -8.54 3.81
C PRO A 72 -3.21 -8.24 2.65
N THR A 73 -2.95 -6.97 2.37
CA THR A 73 -1.91 -6.59 1.44
C THR A 73 -0.54 -6.96 2.03
N HIS A 74 0.32 -7.57 1.21
CA HIS A 74 1.66 -7.93 1.65
C HIS A 74 2.50 -6.66 1.78
N VAL A 75 2.66 -6.19 3.02
CA VAL A 75 3.43 -5.00 3.33
C VAL A 75 4.72 -5.40 4.04
N PRO A 76 5.85 -4.73 3.76
CA PRO A 76 7.10 -5.02 4.44
C PRO A 76 6.92 -4.80 5.95
N LEU A 77 7.46 -5.72 6.76
CA LEU A 77 7.45 -5.59 8.20
C LEU A 77 8.36 -4.44 8.61
N LEU A 78 7.75 -3.39 9.17
CA LEU A 78 8.47 -2.20 9.60
C LEU A 78 8.83 -2.30 11.08
N THR A 79 10.12 -2.11 11.37
CA THR A 79 10.63 -1.86 12.72
C THR A 79 10.06 -0.54 13.27
N LYS A 80 10.10 -0.33 14.59
CA LYS A 80 9.66 0.93 15.21
C LYS A 80 10.38 2.14 14.60
N ARG A 81 11.70 2.02 14.39
CA ARG A 81 12.54 3.03 13.72
C ARG A 81 12.04 3.34 12.31
N HIS A 82 11.78 2.32 11.48
CA HIS A 82 11.28 2.54 10.11
C HIS A 82 9.91 3.22 10.08
N ARG A 83 9.01 2.91 11.03
CA ARG A 83 7.70 3.58 11.12
C ARG A 83 7.84 5.07 11.45
N GLN A 84 8.71 5.41 12.39
CA GLN A 84 8.96 6.80 12.78
C GLN A 84 9.56 7.60 11.62
N LEU A 85 10.56 7.05 10.91
CA LEU A 85 11.15 7.70 9.74
C LEU A 85 10.12 7.93 8.63
N ARG A 86 9.24 6.95 8.35
CA ARG A 86 8.21 7.08 7.31
C ARG A 86 7.08 8.05 7.66
N LEU A 87 6.79 8.28 8.94
CA LEU A 87 5.81 9.30 9.35
C LEU A 87 6.28 10.71 9.02
N ARG A 88 7.60 10.96 9.02
CA ARG A 88 8.19 12.25 8.66
C ARG A 88 8.13 12.55 7.16
N VAL A 89 7.98 11.52 6.33
CA VAL A 89 8.01 11.59 4.84
C VAL A 89 6.60 11.34 4.25
N ARG A 90 5.55 11.35 5.08
CA ARG A 90 4.27 10.73 4.72
C ARG A 90 3.34 11.65 3.92
N ARG A 91 2.72 11.08 2.88
CA ARG A 91 1.56 11.65 2.17
C ARG A 91 0.27 11.53 2.99
N LEU A 92 -0.73 12.33 2.68
CA LEU A 92 -1.97 12.45 3.46
C LEU A 92 -2.86 11.19 3.35
N PRO A 93 -3.70 10.92 4.37
CA PRO A 93 -4.64 9.80 4.34
C PRO A 93 -5.62 9.92 3.15
N GLY A 94 -5.68 8.89 2.30
CA GLY A 94 -6.57 8.82 1.13
C GLY A 94 -5.86 8.82 -0.23
N GLU A 95 -4.62 9.30 -0.30
CA GLU A 95 -3.86 9.41 -1.55
C GLU A 95 -3.04 8.16 -1.89
N GLN A 96 -2.86 7.27 -0.92
CA GLN A 96 -1.91 6.15 -1.00
C GLN A 96 -2.35 5.02 -1.97
N LEU A 97 -3.64 4.94 -2.29
CA LEU A 97 -4.25 3.88 -3.11
C LEU A 97 -4.83 4.40 -4.42
N LEU A 98 -4.52 5.65 -4.80
CA LEU A 98 -4.94 6.15 -6.11
C LEU A 98 -4.32 5.28 -7.21
N PRO A 99 -5.06 4.91 -8.28
CA PRO A 99 -4.52 4.15 -9.40
C PRO A 99 -3.29 4.81 -10.04
N SER A 100 -3.17 6.14 -9.96
CA SER A 100 -1.99 6.91 -10.38
C SER A 100 -0.72 6.63 -9.53
N CYS A 101 -0.87 6.01 -8.36
CA CYS A 101 0.17 5.83 -7.36
C CYS A 101 0.55 4.35 -7.15
N THR A 102 -0.06 3.41 -7.87
CA THR A 102 0.19 1.97 -7.72
C THR A 102 0.40 1.29 -9.07
N ALA A 103 1.54 0.61 -9.24
CA ALA A 103 1.81 -0.28 -10.37
C ALA A 103 2.18 -1.67 -9.84
N GLY A 104 1.56 -2.72 -10.38
CA GLY A 104 1.92 -4.11 -10.09
C GLY A 104 3.22 -4.48 -10.81
N HIS A 105 4.13 -5.17 -10.13
CA HIS A 105 5.37 -5.66 -10.71
C HIS A 105 5.41 -7.20 -10.61
N THR A 106 5.41 -7.87 -11.75
CA THR A 106 5.66 -9.32 -11.85
C THR A 106 7.09 -9.50 -12.37
N GLN A 107 7.96 -10.08 -11.55
CA GLN A 107 9.31 -10.43 -12.00
C GLN A 107 9.24 -11.76 -12.75
N ALA A 108 9.14 -11.70 -14.08
CA ALA A 108 9.34 -12.85 -14.92
C ALA A 108 10.85 -13.18 -14.94
N GLY A 109 11.22 -14.46 -14.92
CA GLY A 109 12.62 -14.90 -14.97
C GLY A 109 13.37 -14.59 -16.28
N GLY A 110 12.83 -13.73 -17.13
CA GLY A 110 13.53 -13.13 -18.27
C GLY A 110 14.35 -11.95 -17.78
N GLY A 111 15.60 -11.84 -18.26
CA GLY A 111 16.53 -10.77 -17.87
C GLY A 111 15.88 -9.38 -17.81
N GLY A 112 16.32 -8.57 -16.85
CA GLY A 112 15.81 -7.21 -16.66
C GLY A 112 16.73 -6.16 -17.27
N ILE A 113 16.15 -5.14 -17.89
CA ILE A 113 16.87 -3.92 -18.25
C ILE A 113 16.79 -2.97 -17.06
N MET A 114 17.94 -2.49 -16.59
CA MET A 114 17.97 -1.47 -15.53
C MET A 114 17.91 -0.09 -16.19
N LEU A 115 16.97 0.74 -15.75
CA LEU A 115 16.85 2.13 -16.19
C LEU A 115 17.10 3.05 -15.01
N TRP A 116 18.00 4.02 -15.19
CA TRP A 116 18.05 5.20 -14.35
C TRP A 116 17.20 6.29 -14.99
N LYS A 117 16.41 7.01 -14.19
CA LYS A 117 15.65 8.15 -14.69
C LYS A 117 15.47 9.21 -13.64
N THR A 118 15.31 10.44 -14.10
CA THR A 118 14.92 11.57 -13.25
C THR A 118 13.73 12.30 -13.84
N PHE A 119 13.03 13.04 -12.98
CA PHE A 119 11.96 13.93 -13.40
C PHE A 119 11.78 15.00 -12.34
N SER A 120 11.16 16.10 -12.73
CA SER A 120 10.78 17.17 -11.83
C SER A 120 9.34 17.60 -12.10
N TRP A 121 8.87 18.57 -11.33
CA TRP A 121 7.58 19.21 -11.56
C TRP A 121 7.56 20.03 -12.87
N ALA A 122 8.72 20.45 -13.37
CA ALA A 122 8.84 21.28 -14.56
C ALA A 122 8.93 20.43 -15.85
N ALA A 123 9.64 19.30 -15.82
CA ALA A 123 9.82 18.45 -16.99
C ALA A 123 10.20 17.01 -16.62
N LEU A 124 10.00 16.09 -17.57
CA LEU A 124 10.67 14.78 -17.53
C LEU A 124 12.19 15.00 -17.68
N GLY A 125 12.96 14.26 -16.89
CA GLY A 125 14.42 14.27 -16.95
C GLY A 125 14.98 13.13 -17.78
N PRO A 126 16.31 13.01 -17.84
CA PRO A 126 17.00 11.97 -18.59
C PRO A 126 16.54 10.56 -18.20
N VAL A 127 16.52 9.66 -19.19
CA VAL A 127 16.35 8.21 -19.02
C VAL A 127 17.58 7.53 -19.60
N VAL A 128 18.30 6.79 -18.77
CA VAL A 128 19.56 6.13 -19.11
C VAL A 128 19.42 4.63 -18.90
N VAL A 129 19.79 3.85 -19.91
CA VAL A 129 19.91 2.39 -19.78
C VAL A 129 21.20 2.08 -19.02
N ALA A 130 21.09 1.42 -17.88
CA ALA A 130 22.23 0.88 -17.15
C ALA A 130 22.45 -0.56 -17.60
N GLU A 131 23.52 -0.79 -18.38
CA GLU A 131 23.86 -2.10 -18.95
C GLU A 131 24.20 -3.16 -17.88
N GLN A 132 24.56 -2.72 -16.67
CA GLN A 132 24.94 -3.58 -15.55
C GLN A 132 24.35 -3.06 -14.23
N THR A 133 24.47 -3.88 -13.17
CA THR A 133 24.19 -3.46 -11.80
C THR A 133 24.87 -2.13 -11.48
N MET A 134 24.09 -1.18 -10.96
CA MET A 134 24.55 0.18 -10.70
C MET A 134 25.69 0.23 -9.68
N LYS A 135 26.89 0.54 -10.15
CA LYS A 135 28.07 0.84 -9.32
C LYS A 135 28.18 2.35 -9.09
N ALA A 136 28.95 2.73 -8.08
CA ALA A 136 29.19 4.14 -7.74
C ALA A 136 29.75 4.96 -8.92
N ALA A 137 30.70 4.40 -9.68
CA ALA A 137 31.29 5.09 -10.84
C ALA A 137 30.27 5.30 -11.97
N ASN A 138 29.49 4.26 -12.30
CA ASN A 138 28.43 4.36 -13.30
C ASN A 138 27.38 5.39 -12.88
N TYR A 139 27.02 5.40 -11.60
CA TYR A 139 26.10 6.40 -11.06
C TYR A 139 26.67 7.81 -11.20
N LEU A 140 27.93 8.01 -10.81
CA LEU A 140 28.61 9.29 -10.92
C LEU A 140 28.63 9.81 -12.36
N ASN A 141 28.93 8.96 -13.34
CA ASN A 141 28.90 9.35 -14.75
C ASN A 141 27.49 9.80 -15.18
N ILE A 142 26.43 9.11 -14.75
CA ILE A 142 25.06 9.54 -15.02
C ILE A 142 24.76 10.90 -14.40
N ILE A 143 25.23 11.14 -13.17
CA ILE A 143 25.02 12.43 -12.49
C ILE A 143 25.75 13.55 -13.22
N ALA A 144 27.04 13.37 -13.52
CA ALA A 144 27.85 14.38 -14.19
C ALA A 144 27.39 14.64 -15.63
N ASP A 145 27.11 13.59 -16.40
CA ASP A 145 26.90 13.73 -17.85
C ASP A 145 25.43 14.00 -18.21
N GLN A 146 24.48 13.59 -17.36
CA GLN A 146 23.05 13.64 -17.68
C GLN A 146 22.27 14.52 -16.71
N LEU A 147 22.46 14.35 -15.40
CA LEU A 147 21.69 15.12 -14.42
C LEU A 147 22.15 16.57 -14.36
N HIS A 148 23.45 16.80 -14.29
CA HIS A 148 24.00 18.13 -14.05
C HIS A 148 23.64 19.13 -15.18
N PRO A 149 23.82 18.81 -16.47
CA PRO A 149 23.33 19.66 -17.56
C PRO A 149 21.81 19.86 -17.53
N TYR A 150 21.06 18.82 -17.19
CA TYR A 150 19.60 18.90 -17.06
C TYR A 150 19.17 19.86 -15.95
N MET A 151 19.83 19.80 -14.79
CA MET A 151 19.54 20.69 -13.66
C MET A 151 19.88 22.14 -14.00
N ALA A 152 21.01 22.40 -14.65
CA ALA A 152 21.37 23.73 -15.12
C ALA A 152 20.36 24.30 -16.13
N PHE A 153 19.81 23.44 -17.00
CA PHE A 153 18.82 23.83 -18.00
C PHE A 153 17.43 24.08 -17.42
N VAL A 154 16.93 23.18 -16.57
CA VAL A 154 15.55 23.25 -16.03
C VAL A 154 15.45 24.17 -14.81
N PHE A 155 16.52 24.30 -14.03
CA PHE A 155 16.60 25.13 -12.83
C PHE A 155 17.73 26.17 -12.93
N PRO A 156 17.65 27.12 -13.89
CA PRO A 156 18.72 28.09 -14.12
C PRO A 156 18.97 29.02 -12.92
N THR A 157 17.97 29.18 -12.05
CA THR A 157 18.06 29.92 -10.79
C THR A 157 18.72 29.13 -9.65
N ARG A 158 19.22 27.92 -9.93
CA ARG A 158 19.95 27.05 -8.98
C ARG A 158 19.18 26.73 -7.69
N ASN A 159 17.86 26.71 -7.78
CA ASN A 159 16.94 26.32 -6.70
C ASN A 159 16.52 24.84 -6.79
N GLY A 160 17.10 24.08 -7.71
CA GLY A 160 16.83 22.67 -7.87
C GLY A 160 17.33 21.87 -6.66
N ILE A 161 16.46 21.03 -6.12
CA ILE A 161 16.80 20.06 -5.07
C ILE A 161 16.76 18.67 -5.69
N PHE A 162 17.89 17.98 -5.69
CA PHE A 162 17.98 16.61 -6.17
C PHE A 162 17.75 15.63 -5.04
N GLN A 163 16.75 14.76 -5.22
CA GLN A 163 16.43 13.69 -4.27
C GLN A 163 16.82 12.33 -4.84
N GLN A 164 17.57 11.56 -4.06
CA GLN A 164 17.95 10.18 -4.36
C GLN A 164 17.62 9.26 -3.17
N ASP A 165 17.61 7.95 -3.39
CA ASP A 165 17.50 6.99 -2.29
C ASP A 165 18.88 6.74 -1.64
N ASN A 166 18.90 6.04 -0.52
CA ASN A 166 20.10 5.78 0.26
C ASN A 166 20.84 4.49 -0.17
N ALA A 167 20.78 4.13 -1.46
CA ALA A 167 21.53 2.98 -1.97
C ALA A 167 23.05 3.14 -1.76
N PRO A 168 23.81 2.04 -1.54
CA PRO A 168 25.25 2.12 -1.27
C PRO A 168 26.06 2.87 -2.34
N CYS A 169 25.68 2.74 -3.63
CA CYS A 169 26.33 3.46 -4.72
C CYS A 169 26.16 4.98 -4.60
N HIS A 170 25.02 5.46 -4.11
CA HIS A 170 24.72 6.90 -3.96
C HIS A 170 25.46 7.52 -2.77
N LYS A 171 25.82 6.71 -1.77
CA LYS A 171 26.59 7.13 -0.57
C LYS A 171 28.09 6.86 -0.71
N ALA A 172 28.55 6.41 -1.87
CA ALA A 172 29.96 6.17 -2.11
C ALA A 172 30.75 7.50 -2.06
N ARG A 173 31.97 7.46 -1.52
CA ARG A 173 32.81 8.65 -1.34
C ARG A 173 32.99 9.47 -2.62
N ILE A 174 33.19 8.81 -3.76
CA ILE A 174 33.37 9.49 -5.05
C ILE A 174 32.12 10.28 -5.48
N VAL A 175 30.93 9.77 -5.14
CA VAL A 175 29.65 10.40 -5.48
C VAL A 175 29.40 11.58 -4.55
N LEU A 176 29.60 11.39 -3.24
CA LEU A 176 29.42 12.45 -2.26
C LEU A 176 30.39 13.61 -2.50
N LYS A 177 31.66 13.32 -2.81
CA LYS A 177 32.66 14.34 -3.11
C LYS A 177 32.28 15.16 -4.34
N TRP A 178 31.77 14.51 -5.39
CA TRP A 178 31.31 15.22 -6.58
C TRP A 178 30.16 16.17 -6.24
N PHE A 179 29.19 15.75 -5.43
CA PHE A 179 28.11 16.65 -5.01
C PHE A 179 28.61 17.81 -4.15
N GLU A 180 29.58 17.59 -3.25
CA GLU A 180 30.21 18.65 -2.45
C GLU A 180 30.86 19.71 -3.34
N GLU A 181 31.59 19.28 -4.37
CA GLU A 181 32.24 20.14 -5.37
C GLU A 181 31.25 20.96 -6.23
N HIS A 182 29.97 20.55 -6.31
CA HIS A 182 28.92 21.20 -7.12
C HIS A 182 27.75 21.72 -6.27
N THR A 183 27.97 21.97 -4.97
CA THR A 183 26.93 22.43 -4.02
C THR A 183 26.33 23.79 -4.38
N ASP A 184 27.08 24.63 -5.09
CA ASP A 184 26.64 25.96 -5.51
C ASP A 184 25.70 25.93 -6.73
N GLU A 185 25.56 24.78 -7.39
CA GLU A 185 24.78 24.62 -8.61
C GLU A 185 23.42 23.97 -8.36
N PHE A 186 23.35 22.97 -7.49
CA PHE A 186 22.09 22.39 -7.00
C PHE A 186 22.29 21.63 -5.69
N HIS A 187 21.21 21.47 -4.91
CA HIS A 187 21.28 20.91 -3.57
C HIS A 187 20.91 19.42 -3.54
N LEU A 188 21.77 18.58 -2.95
CA LEU A 188 21.45 17.17 -2.68
C LEU A 188 20.64 17.02 -1.39
N MET A 189 19.52 16.31 -1.46
CA MET A 189 18.72 15.91 -0.29
C MET A 189 18.91 14.40 -0.03
N SER A 190 19.66 14.06 1.02
CA SER A 190 20.00 12.66 1.40
C SER A 190 19.39 12.20 2.72
#